data_AF-A0A6I2A622-F1
#
_entry.id   AF-A0A6I2A622-F1
#
_cell.length_a   1.000
_cell.length_b   1.000
_cell.length_c   1.000
_cell.angle_alpha   90.00
_cell.angle_beta   90.00
_cell.angle_gamma   90.00
#
_symmetry.space_group_name_H-M   'P 1'
#
loop_
_entity.id
_entity.type
_entity.pdbx_description
1 polymer ?
#
loop_
_entity_poly.entity_id
_entity_poly.type
_entity_poly.pdbx_seq_one_letter_code
_entity_poly.pdbx_strand_id
1 'polypeptide(L)'
;MNSTVKKTLVQCDFDNTIAEFDVSFMLLDAFADGDWRQILQEYREHKIPVSVFSQRTFAMIKADEKTMLDYLFTGNRVKIRPGFKELLDYCSRRGFEFVITSNGLKFYIDAILKHIGVTGIKVFAAHTEFNPDGLRITTRPAGAGQF
;
A
#
# COMPACT_ATOMS: atom_id res chain seq x y z
N MET A 1 9.22 -4.23 42.62
CA MET A 1 10.02 -3.83 41.44
C MET A 1 9.09 -3.84 40.23
N ASN A 2 8.68 -2.68 39.72
CA ASN A 2 7.95 -2.61 38.46
C ASN A 2 8.99 -2.69 37.33
N SER A 3 9.13 -3.86 36.72
CA SER A 3 9.84 -3.96 35.45
C SER A 3 8.98 -3.25 34.39
N THR A 4 9.51 -2.20 33.78
CA THR A 4 8.90 -1.58 32.61
C THR A 4 8.90 -2.61 31.48
N VAL A 5 7.73 -3.18 31.18
CA VAL A 5 7.54 -4.07 30.03
C VAL A 5 7.86 -3.28 28.77
N LYS A 6 8.96 -3.62 28.08
CA LYS A 6 9.28 -3.04 26.77
C LYS A 6 8.22 -3.49 25.77
N LYS A 7 7.45 -2.53 25.24
CA LYS A 7 6.54 -2.76 24.11
C LYS A 7 7.37 -2.78 22.83
N THR A 8 7.15 -3.79 21.99
CA THR A 8 7.81 -3.94 20.70
C THR A 8 6.81 -3.66 19.58
N LEU A 9 7.20 -2.82 18.63
CA LEU A 9 6.46 -2.52 17.41
C LEU A 9 7.21 -3.10 16.21
N VAL A 10 6.51 -3.85 15.38
CA VAL A 10 6.98 -4.33 14.07
C VAL A 10 6.29 -3.49 13.00
N GLN A 11 7.09 -2.72 12.27
CA GLN A 11 6.64 -1.99 11.08
C GLN A 11 7.06 -2.79 9.85
N CYS A 12 6.11 -3.08 8.96
CA CYS A 12 6.35 -3.88 7.76
C CYS A 12 5.85 -3.13 6.52
N ASP A 13 6.64 -3.14 5.47
CA ASP A 13 6.22 -2.67 4.16
C ASP A 13 5.23 -3.66 3.50
N PHE A 14 4.51 -3.23 2.46
CA PHE A 14 3.52 -4.07 1.76
C PHE A 14 4.02 -4.57 0.41
N ASP A 15 4.22 -3.66 -0.55
CA ASP A 15 4.57 -4.01 -1.93
C ASP A 15 5.99 -4.57 -2.01
N ASN A 16 6.22 -5.64 -2.78
CA ASN A 16 7.47 -6.41 -2.78
C ASN A 16 7.92 -6.99 -1.40
N THR A 17 7.17 -6.76 -0.32
CA THR A 17 7.47 -7.23 1.03
C THR A 17 6.45 -8.29 1.48
N ILE A 18 5.22 -7.87 1.80
CA ILE A 18 4.09 -8.76 2.11
C ILE A 18 3.50 -9.33 0.81
N ALA A 19 3.25 -8.47 -0.17
CA ALA A 19 2.94 -8.89 -1.52
C ALA A 19 4.24 -9.30 -2.23
N GLU A 20 4.18 -10.34 -3.07
CA GLU A 20 5.36 -10.79 -3.83
C GLU A 20 5.77 -9.80 -4.91
N PHE A 21 4.85 -8.95 -5.35
CA PHE A 21 5.03 -7.97 -6.43
C PHE A 21 4.59 -6.58 -5.99
N ASP A 22 4.98 -5.59 -6.80
CA ASP A 22 4.53 -4.21 -6.66
C ASP A 22 3.11 -4.04 -7.22
N VAL A 23 2.11 -4.00 -6.33
CA VAL A 23 0.70 -3.90 -6.72
C VAL A 23 0.40 -2.53 -7.36
N SER A 24 1.08 -1.48 -6.90
CA SER A 24 0.98 -0.15 -7.52
C SER A 24 1.42 -0.17 -8.99
N PHE A 25 2.53 -0.84 -9.30
CA PHE A 25 3.00 -0.97 -10.68
C PHE A 25 2.08 -1.85 -11.52
N MET A 26 1.48 -2.89 -10.94
CA MET A 26 0.48 -3.70 -11.65
C MET A 26 -0.73 -2.88 -12.08
N LEU A 27 -1.19 -1.95 -11.25
CA LEU A 27 -2.28 -1.04 -11.59
C LEU A 27 -1.86 0.00 -12.62
N LEU A 28 -0.67 0.59 -12.48
CA LEU A 28 -0.13 1.54 -13.45
C LEU A 28 0.05 0.89 -14.83
N ASP A 29 0.57 -0.34 -14.88
CA ASP A 29 0.72 -1.09 -16.14
C ASP A 29 -0.61 -1.40 -16.82
N ALA A 30 -1.68 -1.58 -16.05
CA ALA A 30 -2.99 -1.93 -16.58
C ALA A 30 -3.83 -0.70 -16.97
N PHE A 31 -3.71 0.41 -16.24
CA PHE A 31 -4.69 1.49 -16.29
C PHE A 31 -4.12 2.89 -16.49
N ALA A 32 -2.80 3.10 -16.46
CA ALA A 32 -2.24 4.42 -16.68
C ALA A 32 -2.39 4.83 -18.15
N ASP A 33 -2.97 6.02 -18.37
CA ASP A 33 -3.09 6.67 -19.67
C ASP A 33 -1.76 7.39 -20.00
N GLY A 34 -0.79 6.63 -20.53
CA GLY A 34 0.52 7.13 -20.97
C GLY A 34 1.72 6.38 -20.40
N ASP A 35 2.93 6.90 -20.64
CA ASP A 35 4.18 6.25 -20.24
C ASP A 35 4.62 6.65 -18.81
N TRP A 36 4.02 6.01 -17.81
CA TRP A 36 4.36 6.25 -16.41
C TRP A 36 5.82 5.88 -16.06
N ARG A 37 6.51 5.08 -16.91
CA ARG A 37 7.90 4.67 -16.67
C ARG A 37 8.89 5.81 -16.85
N GLN A 38 8.57 6.84 -17.63
CA GLN A 38 9.39 8.07 -17.69
C GLN A 38 9.41 8.78 -16.33
N ILE A 39 8.26 8.86 -15.67
CA ILE A 39 8.14 9.44 -14.32
C ILE A 39 8.87 8.56 -13.29
N LEU A 40 8.81 7.24 -13.45
CA LEU A 40 9.59 6.30 -12.64
C LEU A 40 11.10 6.53 -12.79
N GLN A 41 11.59 6.81 -14.01
CA GLN A 41 13.00 7.13 -14.23
C GLN A 41 13.39 8.42 -13.50
N GLU A 42 12.58 9.48 -13.58
CA GLU A 42 12.82 10.72 -12.82
C GLU A 42 12.93 10.45 -11.32
N TYR A 43 12.06 9.61 -10.78
CA TYR A 43 12.09 9.20 -9.37
C TYR A 43 13.36 8.42 -9.00
N ARG A 44 13.74 7.44 -9.83
CA ARG A 44 14.96 6.62 -9.62
C ARG A 44 16.24 7.43 -9.72
N GLU A 45 16.24 8.48 -10.54
CA GLU A 45 17.35 9.44 -10.65
C GLU A 45 17.32 10.52 -9.56
N HIS A 46 16.44 10.39 -8.56
CA HIS A 46 16.25 11.32 -7.44
C HIS A 46 15.89 12.75 -7.87
N LYS A 47 15.32 12.93 -9.08
CA LYS A 47 14.88 14.24 -9.60
C LYS A 47 13.56 14.69 -8.98
N ILE A 48 12.71 13.74 -8.61
CA ILE A 48 11.42 13.99 -7.96
C ILE A 48 11.28 13.13 -6.69
N PRO A 49 10.62 13.64 -5.63
CA PRO A 49 10.33 12.83 -4.45
C PRO A 49 9.22 11.82 -4.73
N VAL A 50 9.11 10.79 -3.88
CA VAL A 50 8.08 9.74 -3.99
C VAL A 50 6.65 10.32 -4.03
N SER A 51 6.38 11.39 -3.29
CA SER A 51 5.07 12.06 -3.30
C SER A 51 4.69 12.60 -4.67
N VAL A 52 5.64 13.20 -5.38
CA VAL A 52 5.43 13.74 -6.74
C VAL A 52 5.32 12.59 -7.75
N PHE A 53 6.13 11.54 -7.59
CA PHE A 53 6.03 10.32 -8.41
C PHE A 53 4.63 9.71 -8.30
N SER A 54 4.16 9.44 -7.08
CA SER A 54 2.83 8.87 -6.83
C SER A 54 1.73 9.77 -7.38
N GLN A 55 1.76 11.08 -7.09
CA GLN A 55 0.74 12.02 -7.59
C GLN A 55 0.66 12.04 -9.12
N ARG A 56 1.80 12.14 -9.82
CA ARG A 56 1.81 12.22 -11.29
C ARG A 56 1.39 10.91 -11.93
N THR A 57 1.88 9.77 -11.44
CA THR A 57 1.59 8.46 -12.04
C THR A 57 0.15 8.02 -11.80
N PHE A 58 -0.38 8.16 -10.59
CA PHE A 58 -1.76 7.77 -10.30
C PHE A 58 -2.81 8.72 -10.89
N ALA A 59 -2.46 9.98 -11.16
CA ALA A 59 -3.33 10.88 -11.92
C ALA A 59 -3.60 10.39 -13.37
N MET A 60 -2.77 9.46 -13.88
CA MET A 60 -2.97 8.85 -15.20
C MET A 60 -4.05 7.76 -15.19
N ILE A 61 -4.51 7.30 -14.03
CA ILE A 61 -5.52 6.24 -13.90
C ILE A 61 -6.90 6.86 -13.76
N LYS A 62 -7.80 6.56 -14.70
CA LYS A 62 -9.21 7.00 -14.68
C LYS A 62 -10.20 5.88 -14.28
N ALA A 63 -9.70 4.67 -14.04
CA ALA A 63 -10.52 3.53 -13.65
C ALA A 63 -11.07 3.69 -12.23
N ASP A 64 -12.29 3.20 -11.99
CA ASP A 64 -12.90 3.17 -10.67
C ASP A 64 -12.32 2.06 -9.75
N GLU A 65 -12.63 2.14 -8.46
CA GLU A 65 -12.14 1.20 -7.44
C GLU A 65 -12.50 -0.24 -7.77
N LYS A 66 -13.75 -0.48 -8.16
CA LYS A 66 -14.25 -1.83 -8.44
C LYS A 66 -13.48 -2.46 -9.59
N THR A 67 -13.29 -1.73 -10.68
CA THR A 67 -12.57 -2.18 -11.88
C THR A 67 -11.13 -2.55 -11.55
N MET A 68 -10.44 -1.74 -10.74
CA MET A 68 -9.07 -2.03 -10.32
C MET A 68 -9.00 -3.24 -9.38
N LEU A 69 -9.90 -3.35 -8.40
CA LEU A 69 -9.93 -4.52 -7.51
C LEU A 69 -10.28 -5.81 -8.26
N ASP A 70 -11.24 -5.75 -9.19
CA ASP A 70 -11.59 -6.89 -10.05
C ASP A 70 -10.38 -7.34 -10.86
N TYR A 71 -9.60 -6.40 -11.42
CA TYR A 71 -8.36 -6.72 -12.11
C TYR A 71 -7.36 -7.43 -11.19
N LEU A 72 -7.13 -6.92 -9.98
CA LEU A 72 -6.18 -7.50 -9.01
C LEU A 72 -6.55 -8.92 -8.56
N PHE A 73 -7.84 -9.18 -8.36
CA PHE A 73 -8.31 -10.48 -7.85
C PHE A 73 -8.58 -11.50 -8.96
N THR A 74 -8.80 -11.06 -10.20
CA THR A 74 -8.99 -11.96 -11.33
C THR A 74 -7.71 -12.74 -11.61
N GLY A 75 -7.79 -14.07 -11.62
CA GLY A 75 -6.67 -14.94 -12.00
C GLY A 75 -5.54 -15.00 -10.97
N ASN A 76 -5.81 -14.66 -9.70
CA ASN A 76 -4.82 -14.73 -8.61
C ASN A 76 -3.53 -13.95 -8.90
N ARG A 77 -3.67 -12.75 -9.48
CA ARG A 77 -2.54 -11.89 -9.87
C ARG A 77 -1.74 -11.42 -8.66
N VAL A 78 -2.43 -11.09 -7.56
CA VAL A 78 -1.79 -10.70 -6.30
C VAL A 78 -1.49 -11.95 -5.48
N LYS A 79 -0.20 -12.19 -5.22
CA LYS A 79 0.26 -13.25 -4.33
C LYS A 79 0.83 -12.66 -3.06
N ILE A 80 0.49 -13.29 -1.94
CA ILE A 80 1.06 -12.96 -0.63
C ILE A 80 2.22 -13.88 -0.34
N ARG A 81 3.31 -13.29 0.15
CA ARG A 81 4.53 -14.03 0.50
C ARG A 81 4.22 -15.09 1.55
N PRO A 82 4.63 -16.35 1.35
CA PRO A 82 4.51 -17.40 2.35
C PRO A 82 5.15 -16.98 3.69
N GLY A 83 4.54 -17.34 4.82
CA GLY A 83 5.01 -16.94 6.14
C GLY A 83 4.38 -15.66 6.70
N PHE A 84 3.63 -14.90 5.90
CA PHE A 84 3.03 -13.64 6.38
C PHE A 84 2.06 -13.86 7.55
N LYS A 85 1.16 -14.85 7.46
CA LYS A 85 0.20 -15.14 8.54
C LYS A 85 0.91 -15.68 9.78
N GLU A 86 1.93 -16.50 9.59
CA GLU A 86 2.77 -17.05 10.64
C GLU A 86 3.54 -15.95 11.39
N LEU A 87 3.98 -14.91 10.67
CA LEU A 87 4.59 -13.72 11.26
C LEU A 87 3.58 -12.94 12.11
N LEU A 88 2.34 -12.75 11.63
CA LEU A 88 1.28 -12.11 12.41
C LEU A 88 0.97 -12.88 13.69
N ASP A 89 0.81 -14.21 13.58
CA ASP A 89 0.57 -15.09 14.72
C ASP A 89 1.73 -15.03 15.73
N TYR A 90 2.97 -14.99 15.23
CA TYR A 90 4.15 -14.83 16.07
C TYR A 90 4.13 -13.51 16.84
N CYS A 91 3.83 -12.39 16.16
CA CYS A 91 3.73 -11.08 16.78
C CYS A 91 2.64 -11.07 17.86
N SER A 92 1.46 -11.60 17.54
CA SER A 92 0.33 -11.73 18.47
C SER A 92 0.71 -12.51 19.73
N ARG A 93 1.31 -13.70 19.59
CA ARG A 93 1.75 -14.54 20.73
C ARG A 93 2.81 -13.86 21.61
N ARG A 94 3.62 -12.97 21.03
CA ARG A 94 4.66 -12.23 21.75
C ARG A 94 4.17 -10.89 22.32
N GLY A 95 2.92 -10.50 22.05
CA GLY A 95 2.40 -9.18 22.41
C GLY A 95 3.08 -8.04 21.65
N PHE A 96 3.59 -8.30 20.45
CA PHE A 96 4.16 -7.28 19.58
C PHE A 96 3.04 -6.60 18.80
N GLU A 97 3.08 -5.27 18.73
CA GLU A 97 2.21 -4.53 17.81
C GLU A 97 2.75 -4.70 16.39
N PHE A 98 1.89 -5.03 15.44
CA PHE A 98 2.24 -5.12 14.03
C PHE A 98 1.48 -4.06 13.24
N VAL A 99 2.20 -3.26 12.46
CA VAL A 99 1.61 -2.24 11.60
C VAL A 99 2.21 -2.32 10.20
N ILE A 100 1.40 -2.00 9.20
CA ILE A 100 1.84 -1.88 7.82
C ILE A 100 2.11 -0.41 7.51
N THR A 101 3.28 -0.11 6.96
CA THR A 101 3.66 1.23 6.49
C THR A 101 4.10 1.11 5.04
N SER A 102 3.35 1.68 4.10
CA SER A 102 3.57 1.49 2.67
C SER A 102 3.44 2.80 1.88
N ASN A 103 4.24 2.94 0.82
CA ASN A 103 4.07 3.99 -0.20
C ASN A 103 2.96 3.66 -1.22
N GLY A 104 2.38 2.47 -1.11
CA GLY A 104 1.24 2.03 -1.86
C GLY A 104 -0.06 2.76 -1.50
N LEU A 105 -1.16 2.28 -2.09
CA LEU A 105 -2.49 2.88 -1.91
C LEU A 105 -3.34 2.06 -0.94
N LYS A 106 -3.92 2.75 0.04
CA LYS A 106 -4.63 2.12 1.15
C LYS A 106 -5.80 1.23 0.69
N PHE A 107 -6.53 1.64 -0.35
CA PHE A 107 -7.71 0.92 -0.82
C PHE A 107 -7.39 -0.53 -1.23
N TYR A 108 -6.32 -0.76 -2.01
CA TYR A 108 -5.97 -2.12 -2.43
C TYR A 108 -5.33 -2.91 -1.29
N ILE A 109 -4.55 -2.27 -0.42
CA ILE A 109 -3.94 -2.94 0.73
C ILE A 109 -5.06 -3.49 1.64
N ASP A 110 -6.03 -2.66 1.98
CA ASP A 110 -7.18 -3.05 2.80
C ASP A 110 -7.98 -4.17 2.12
N ALA A 111 -8.25 -4.05 0.82
CA ALA A 111 -9.00 -5.05 0.06
C ALA A 111 -8.27 -6.40 0.00
N ILE A 112 -6.95 -6.40 -0.23
CA ILE A 112 -6.14 -7.62 -0.27
C ILE A 112 -6.07 -8.28 1.10
N LEU A 113 -5.84 -7.51 2.18
CA LEU A 113 -5.85 -8.04 3.55
C LEU A 113 -7.20 -8.69 3.87
N LYS A 114 -8.31 -8.02 3.53
CA LYS A 114 -9.65 -8.58 3.68
C LYS A 114 -9.84 -9.87 2.86
N HIS A 115 -9.37 -9.89 1.62
CA HIS A 115 -9.48 -11.05 0.73
C HIS A 115 -8.78 -12.29 1.30
N ILE A 116 -7.63 -12.11 1.96
CA ILE A 116 -6.88 -13.22 2.60
C ILE A 116 -7.34 -13.52 4.04
N GLY A 117 -8.40 -12.85 4.54
CA GLY A 117 -8.95 -13.06 5.88
C GLY A 117 -8.12 -12.43 7.01
N VAL A 118 -7.33 -11.39 6.72
CA VAL A 118 -6.56 -10.64 7.71
C VAL A 118 -7.29 -9.34 8.05
N THR A 119 -7.56 -9.13 9.33
CA THR A 119 -8.29 -7.96 9.85
C THR A 119 -7.61 -7.38 11.07
N GLY A 120 -7.88 -6.11 11.40
CA GLY A 120 -7.41 -5.49 12.65
C GLY A 120 -5.95 -5.01 12.64
N ILE A 121 -5.28 -5.05 11.48
CA ILE A 121 -3.94 -4.46 11.31
C ILE A 121 -4.07 -2.99 10.97
N LYS A 122 -3.29 -2.12 11.64
CA LYS A 122 -3.20 -0.70 11.27
C LYS A 122 -2.38 -0.56 10.00
N VAL A 123 -2.92 0.17 9.02
CA VAL A 123 -2.28 0.44 7.73
C VAL A 123 -2.05 1.94 7.59
N PHE A 124 -0.78 2.32 7.46
CA PHE A 124 -0.34 3.67 7.10
C PHE A 124 0.08 3.66 5.64
N ALA A 125 -0.82 4.13 4.78
CA ALA A 125 -0.62 4.21 3.33
C ALA A 125 -1.42 5.40 2.79
N ALA A 126 -1.17 5.78 1.54
CA ALA A 126 -1.84 6.94 0.96
C ALA A 126 -3.33 6.65 0.68
N HIS A 127 -4.19 7.64 0.98
CA HIS A 127 -5.60 7.58 0.62
C HIS A 127 -5.79 7.92 -0.86
N THR A 128 -6.81 7.31 -1.47
CA THR A 128 -7.13 7.47 -2.88
C THR A 128 -8.53 8.05 -3.00
N GLU A 129 -8.63 9.18 -3.70
CA GLU A 129 -9.89 9.72 -4.18
C GLU A 129 -10.03 9.40 -5.67
N PHE A 130 -11.14 8.79 -6.02
CA PHE A 130 -11.44 8.37 -7.39
C PHE A 130 -12.18 9.51 -8.10
N ASN A 131 -11.60 10.04 -9.18
CA ASN A 131 -12.23 11.08 -10.00
C ASN A 131 -12.20 10.69 -11.48
N PRO A 132 -13.13 11.19 -12.30
CA PRO A 132 -13.15 10.93 -13.75
C PRO A 132 -11.88 11.38 -14.49
N ASP A 133 -11.20 12.40 -13.97
CA ASP A 133 -9.99 12.97 -14.58
C ASP A 133 -8.69 12.30 -14.13
N GLY A 134 -8.75 11.41 -13.13
CA GLY A 134 -7.57 10.77 -12.54
C GLY A 134 -7.69 10.52 -11.04
N LEU A 135 -6.93 9.57 -10.50
CA LEU A 135 -6.85 9.37 -9.05
C LEU A 135 -6.13 10.54 -8.37
N ARG A 136 -6.62 10.96 -7.21
CA ARG A 136 -5.90 11.89 -6.32
C ARG A 136 -5.42 11.17 -5.09
N ILE A 137 -4.14 11.35 -4.78
CA ILE A 137 -3.45 10.64 -3.70
C ILE A 137 -3.13 11.60 -2.56
N THR A 138 -3.58 11.29 -1.35
CA THR A 138 -3.33 12.10 -0.15
C THR A 138 -2.62 11.27 0.91
N THR A 139 -1.45 11.73 1.35
CA THR A 139 -0.61 11.04 2.36
C THR A 139 -0.85 11.54 3.78
N ARG A 140 -1.81 12.46 3.98
CA ARG A 140 -2.26 12.93 5.28
C ARG A 140 -3.78 12.86 5.37
N PRO A 141 -4.36 12.45 6.52
CA PRO A 141 -5.75 12.76 6.81
C PRO A 141 -5.90 14.27 6.81
N ALA A 142 -6.97 14.79 6.20
CA ALA A 142 -7.36 16.18 6.41
C ALA A 142 -7.54 16.40 7.93
N GLY A 143 -6.65 17.19 8.55
CA GLY A 143 -6.78 17.61 9.95
C GLY A 143 -5.87 16.94 11.00
N ALA A 144 -4.91 16.07 10.64
CA ALA A 144 -3.95 15.56 11.63
C ALA A 144 -2.75 16.52 11.80
N GLY A 145 -2.59 17.07 13.00
CA GLY A 145 -1.46 17.90 13.41
C GLY A 145 -0.10 17.21 13.23
N GLN A 146 0.96 18.01 13.18
CA GLN A 146 2.35 17.56 13.06
C GLN A 146 2.67 16.53 14.15
N PHE A 147 3.26 15.40 13.74
CA PHE A 147 3.95 14.49 14.67
C PHE A 147 5.21 15.16 15.21
#